data_AF-A0A819L434-F1
#
_entry.id   AF-A0A819L434-F1
#
_cell.length_a   1.000
_cell.length_b   1.000
_cell.length_c   1.000
_cell.angle_alpha   90.00
_cell.angle_beta   90.00
_cell.angle_gamma   90.00
#
_symmetry.space_group_name_H-M   'P 1'
#
loop_
_entity.id
_entity.type
_entity.pdbx_description
1 polymer ?
#
loop_
_entity_poly.entity_id
_entity_poly.type
_entity_poly.pdbx_seq_one_letter_code
_entity_poly.pdbx_strand_id
1 'polypeptide(L)'
;MSTVTENPSASSKSELTMKSSFYPTTNIRRKWWKECIAYQIYPRSFQDSNGDGIGDIRGIIQRLDYIKNLGADIIWICPIFKSANGVNVLFFCI
;
A
#
# COMPACT_ATOMS: atom_id res chain seq x y z
N MET A 1 -65.31 1.18 33.88
CA MET A 1 -65.36 -0.19 33.30
C MET A 1 -63.99 -0.48 32.69
N SER A 2 -63.27 -1.57 32.93
CA SER A 2 -63.48 -2.82 33.67
C SER A 2 -62.09 -3.45 33.85
N THR A 3 -61.83 -4.04 35.02
CA THR A 3 -60.60 -4.77 35.38
C THR A 3 -60.63 -6.22 34.88
N VAL A 4 -59.54 -6.74 34.30
CA VAL A 4 -59.12 -8.18 34.29
C VAL A 4 -57.59 -8.19 34.02
N THR A 5 -56.70 -8.23 35.01
CA THR A 5 -56.04 -9.40 35.63
C THR A 5 -55.55 -10.47 34.65
N GLU A 6 -54.23 -10.54 34.40
CA GLU A 6 -53.51 -11.80 34.18
C GLU A 6 -51.98 -11.56 34.28
N ASN A 7 -51.43 -11.85 35.46
CA ASN A 7 -50.18 -12.60 35.59
C ASN A 7 -50.64 -13.97 36.11
N PRO A 8 -50.11 -15.12 35.65
CA PRO A 8 -48.71 -15.45 35.90
C PRO A 8 -48.08 -16.47 34.91
N SER A 9 -46.85 -16.86 35.24
CA SER A 9 -46.13 -18.08 34.84
C SER A 9 -45.10 -17.93 33.72
N ALA A 10 -43.85 -17.97 34.18
CA ALA A 10 -42.67 -18.19 33.38
C ALA A 10 -42.77 -19.51 32.59
N SER A 11 -42.39 -19.48 31.32
CA SER A 11 -41.81 -20.66 30.69
C SER A 11 -40.79 -20.27 29.63
N SER A 12 -39.66 -20.96 29.70
CA SER A 12 -38.60 -21.07 28.69
C SER A 12 -37.94 -19.76 28.22
N LYS A 13 -37.03 -19.27 29.06
CA LYS A 13 -35.73 -18.75 28.60
C LYS A 13 -35.03 -19.86 27.80
N SER A 14 -34.72 -19.68 26.51
CA SER A 14 -33.55 -20.38 25.91
C SER A 14 -33.16 -20.00 24.49
N GLU A 15 -33.96 -19.27 23.70
CA GLU A 15 -33.68 -19.18 22.25
C GLU A 15 -33.56 -17.77 21.68
N LEU A 16 -33.05 -16.83 22.48
CA LEU A 16 -32.75 -15.46 22.03
C LEU A 16 -31.33 -14.97 22.38
N THR A 17 -30.45 -15.85 22.87
CA THR A 17 -29.08 -15.48 23.32
C THR A 17 -27.96 -15.91 22.37
N MET A 18 -28.25 -16.18 21.10
CA MET A 18 -27.23 -16.30 20.05
C MET A 18 -27.83 -15.74 18.77
N LYS A 19 -27.57 -14.49 18.40
CA LYS A 19 -26.44 -14.12 17.53
C LYS A 19 -26.20 -12.61 17.63
N SER A 20 -26.10 -12.09 18.85
CA SER A 20 -25.65 -10.71 19.09
C SER A 20 -24.13 -10.64 18.84
N SER A 21 -23.78 -10.45 17.56
CA SER A 21 -22.75 -9.48 17.17
C SER A 21 -21.44 -9.54 17.96
N PHE A 22 -20.74 -10.66 17.87
CA PHE A 22 -19.31 -10.75 18.21
C PHE A 22 -18.49 -11.03 16.94
N TYR A 23 -18.51 -10.07 16.01
CA TYR A 23 -17.41 -9.92 15.07
C TYR A 23 -16.56 -8.78 15.63
N PRO A 24 -15.29 -9.00 15.99
CA PRO A 24 -14.41 -7.88 16.28
C PRO A 24 -14.38 -7.04 15.00
N THR A 25 -14.89 -5.80 15.06
CA THR A 25 -14.62 -4.81 14.01
C THR A 25 -13.14 -4.46 14.13
N THR A 26 -12.27 -5.33 13.63
CA THR A 26 -10.87 -5.02 13.44
C THR A 26 -10.83 -3.83 12.50
N ASN A 27 -10.63 -2.64 13.08
CA ASN A 27 -10.34 -1.44 12.32
C ASN A 27 -8.94 -1.64 11.72
N ILE A 28 -8.89 -2.39 10.61
CA ILE A 28 -7.68 -2.57 9.84
C ILE A 28 -7.41 -1.23 9.18
N ARG A 29 -6.65 -0.38 9.85
CA ARG A 29 -6.03 0.79 9.21
C ARG A 29 -5.11 0.27 8.12
N ARG A 30 -5.63 0.23 6.89
CA ARG A 30 -4.83 -0.01 5.68
C ARG A 30 -3.72 1.02 5.68
N LYS A 31 -2.48 0.54 5.68
CA LYS A 31 -1.30 1.40 5.53
C LYS A 31 -1.06 1.50 4.03
N TRP A 32 -0.97 2.71 3.50
CA TRP A 32 -0.83 2.96 2.06
C TRP A 32 0.32 2.17 1.41
N TRP A 33 1.43 1.98 2.14
CA TRP A 33 2.59 1.24 1.66
C TRP A 33 2.43 -0.29 1.61
N LYS A 34 1.36 -0.85 2.21
CA LYS A 34 1.13 -2.31 2.20
C LYS A 34 0.50 -2.79 0.91
N GLU A 35 -0.12 -1.90 0.15
CA GLU A 35 -0.90 -2.22 -1.06
C GLU A 35 -0.40 -1.42 -2.28
N CYS A 36 0.75 -0.74 -2.16
CA CYS A 36 1.31 0.10 -3.21
C CYS A 36 2.17 -0.69 -4.21
N ILE A 37 2.17 -0.26 -5.48
CA ILE A 37 3.04 -0.82 -6.52
C ILE A 37 4.35 -0.01 -6.56
N ALA A 38 5.48 -0.69 -6.33
CA ALA A 38 6.80 -0.08 -6.44
C ALA A 38 7.43 -0.36 -7.81
N TYR A 39 7.99 0.67 -8.43
CA TYR A 39 8.73 0.58 -9.69
C TYR A 39 10.20 0.89 -9.46
N GLN A 40 11.06 -0.09 -9.69
CA GLN A 40 12.50 0.05 -9.49
C GLN A 40 13.18 0.54 -10.77
N ILE A 41 13.97 1.60 -10.64
CA ILE A 41 14.71 2.22 -11.75
C ILE A 41 16.21 2.09 -11.50
N TYR A 42 16.92 1.60 -12.51
CA TYR A 42 18.38 1.68 -12.59
C TYR A 42 18.78 2.83 -13.53
N PRO A 43 19.20 4.01 -12.99
CA PRO A 43 19.27 5.25 -13.76
C PRO A 43 20.14 5.17 -15.01
N ARG A 44 21.33 4.57 -14.89
CA ARG A 44 22.31 4.47 -15.99
C ARG A 44 21.80 3.75 -17.24
N SER A 45 20.77 2.92 -17.12
CA SER A 45 20.22 2.16 -18.26
C SER A 45 18.78 2.53 -18.58
N PHE A 46 18.21 3.54 -17.91
CA PHE A 46 16.79 3.85 -18.07
C PHE A 46 16.53 4.79 -19.25
N GLN A 47 17.03 6.02 -19.20
CA GLN A 47 16.85 7.00 -20.27
C GLN A 47 17.97 8.02 -20.19
N ASP A 48 18.68 8.17 -21.31
CA ASP A 48 19.66 9.23 -21.53
C ASP A 48 18.94 10.47 -22.10
N SER A 49 19.25 11.66 -21.55
CA SER A 49 18.72 12.94 -21.99
C SER A 49 19.75 13.87 -22.63
N ASN A 50 21.05 13.57 -22.51
CA ASN A 50 22.15 14.42 -22.96
C ASN A 50 22.99 13.80 -24.09
N GLY A 51 22.75 12.53 -24.44
CA GLY A 51 23.42 11.82 -25.52
C GLY A 51 24.80 11.25 -25.17
N ASP A 52 25.14 11.13 -23.88
CA ASP A 52 26.41 10.56 -23.43
C ASP A 52 26.40 9.01 -23.34
N GLY A 53 25.25 8.38 -23.58
CA GLY A 53 25.05 6.94 -23.52
C GLY A 53 24.80 6.40 -22.11
N ILE A 54 24.69 7.25 -21.10
CA ILE A 54 24.42 6.91 -19.71
C ILE A 54 23.10 7.56 -19.30
N GLY A 55 22.15 6.76 -18.83
CA GLY A 55 20.90 7.29 -18.34
C GLY A 55 21.06 8.19 -17.12
N ASP A 56 20.24 9.24 -17.07
CA ASP A 56 20.37 10.34 -16.12
C ASP A 56 19.03 10.69 -15.44
N ILE A 57 19.08 11.55 -14.42
CA ILE A 57 17.88 11.94 -13.64
C ILE A 57 16.87 12.70 -14.52
N ARG A 58 17.33 13.49 -15.49
CA ARG A 58 16.43 14.24 -16.38
C ARG A 58 15.68 13.27 -17.30
N GLY A 59 16.33 12.20 -17.76
CA GLY A 59 15.70 11.11 -18.48
C GLY A 59 14.62 10.39 -17.64
N ILE A 60 14.86 10.20 -16.34
CA ILE A 60 13.85 9.68 -15.41
C ILE A 60 12.65 10.62 -15.32
N ILE A 61 12.89 11.92 -15.13
CA ILE A 61 11.84 12.94 -15.02
C ILE A 61 10.93 12.93 -16.26
N GLN A 62 11.51 12.83 -17.45
CA GLN A 62 10.76 12.80 -18.71
C GLN A 62 9.83 11.58 -18.86
N ARG A 63 10.08 10.51 -18.09
CA ARG A 63 9.27 9.28 -18.11
C ARG A 63 8.39 9.11 -16.87
N LEU A 64 8.31 10.11 -15.99
CA LEU A 64 7.43 10.03 -14.82
C LEU A 64 5.96 9.85 -15.22
N ASP A 65 5.52 10.47 -16.31
CA ASP A 65 4.17 10.27 -16.84
C ASP A 65 3.92 8.82 -17.27
N TYR A 66 4.92 8.17 -17.87
CA TYR A 66 4.84 6.75 -18.22
C TYR A 66 4.70 5.87 -16.98
N ILE A 67 5.52 6.12 -15.95
CA ILE A 67 5.51 5.35 -14.69
C ILE A 67 4.17 5.54 -13.96
N LYS A 68 3.62 6.75 -13.99
CA LYS A 68 2.29 7.06 -13.45
C LYS A 68 1.19 6.32 -14.21
N ASN A 69 1.25 6.31 -15.54
CA ASN A 69 0.27 5.59 -16.37
C ASN A 69 0.35 4.06 -16.18
N LEU A 70 1.52 3.54 -15.83
CA LEU A 70 1.70 2.13 -15.45
C LEU A 70 1.02 1.79 -14.11
N GLY A 71 0.70 2.79 -13.29
CA GLY A 71 0.06 2.61 -11.99
C GLY A 71 1.03 2.39 -10.84
N ALA A 72 2.30 2.79 -10.97
CA ALA A 72 3.25 2.74 -9.88
C ALA A 72 3.01 3.89 -8.88
N ASP A 73 2.92 3.55 -7.60
CA ASP A 73 2.74 4.49 -6.49
C ASP A 73 4.08 4.96 -5.90
N ILE A 74 5.09 4.10 -5.96
CA ILE A 74 6.43 4.34 -5.41
C ILE A 74 7.47 4.12 -6.49
N ILE A 75 8.46 5.02 -6.57
CA ILE A 75 9.64 4.84 -7.41
C ILE A 75 10.83 4.54 -6.51
N TRP A 76 11.46 3.38 -6.71
CA TRP A 76 12.71 3.01 -6.05
C TRP A 76 13.86 3.26 -7.02
N ILE A 77 14.79 4.15 -6.67
CA ILE A 77 15.93 4.48 -7.55
C ILE A 77 17.19 3.82 -7.00
N CYS A 78 17.90 3.05 -7.82
CA CYS A 78 19.20 2.50 -7.46
C CYS A 78 20.20 3.63 -7.13
N PRO A 79 21.18 3.40 -6.22
CA PRO A 79 22.11 4.45 -5.78
C PRO A 79 22.84 5.13 -6.95
N ILE A 80 22.84 6.47 -6.93
CA ILE A 80 23.48 7.35 -7.94
C ILE A 80 24.59 8.23 -7.35
N PHE A 81 25.05 7.89 -6.13
CA PHE A 81 26.05 8.69 -5.46
C PHE A 81 27.43 8.54 -6.10
N LYS A 82 28.13 9.66 -6.23
CA LYS A 82 29.52 9.71 -6.69
C LYS A 82 30.40 9.07 -5.61
N SER A 83 30.94 7.88 -5.87
CA SER A 83 31.98 7.28 -5.02
C SER A 83 33.30 8.02 -5.21
N ALA A 84 34.05 8.21 -4.11
CA ALA A 84 35.37 8.86 -4.13
C ALA A 84 36.38 8.19 -5.08
N ASN A 85 36.15 6.93 -5.48
CA ASN A 85 37.04 6.13 -6.33
C ASN A 85 36.55 6.00 -7.79
N GLY A 86 35.61 6.83 -8.26
CA GLY A 86 35.17 6.85 -9.67
C GLY A 86 34.36 5.62 -10.14
N VAL A 87 34.28 4.57 -9.33
CA VAL A 87 33.42 3.42 -9.57
C VAL A 87 32.08 3.61 -8.86
N ASN A 88 30.99 3.68 -9.63
CA ASN A 88 29.63 3.61 -9.08
C ASN A 88 29.48 2.26 -8.38
N VAL A 89 29.51 2.27 -7.06
CA VAL A 89 29.40 1.05 -6.26
C VAL A 89 27.95 0.57 -6.37
N LEU A 90 27.72 -0.45 -7.20
CA LEU A 90 26.51 -1.25 -7.11
C LEU A 90 26.60 -2.05 -5.81
N PHE A 91 25.85 -1.64 -4.80
CA PHE A 91 25.36 -2.60 -3.83
C PHE A 91 23.88 -2.82 -4.13
N PHE A 92 23.59 -4.09 -4.42
CA PHE A 92 22.29 -4.75 -4.51
C PHE A 92 21.07 -3.84 -4.32
N CYS A 93 20.24 -3.75 -5.35
CA CYS A 93 18.83 -3.77 -5.02
C CYS A 93 18.54 -5.19 -4.58
N ILE A 94 18.27 -5.33 -3.27
CA ILE A 94 17.82 -6.53 -2.54
C ILE A 94 17.31 -7.69 -3.41
#